data_AF-A0A0R0C7J2-F1
#
_entry.id   AF-A0A0R0C7J2-F1
#
_cell.length_a   1.000
_cell.length_b   1.000
_cell.length_c   1.000
_cell.angle_alpha   90.00
_cell.angle_beta   90.00
_cell.angle_gamma   90.00
#
_symmetry.space_group_name_H-M   'P 1'
#
loop_
_entity.id
_entity.type
_entity.pdbx_description
1 polymer ?
#
loop_
_entity_poly.entity_id
_entity_poly.type
_entity_poly.pdbx_seq_one_letter_code
_entity_poly.pdbx_strand_id
1 'polypeptide(L)'
;MFAYGVWENYVEQLAIELCKQLSNEILADLVPSEVRKILEKKNAWELTISPGWRNLWCDLVNEKAVGGDSDKFGMNTARAGSVRYLLSLAGVQDPFQGIDDNIVPAHLDPKLYKVTSALDELVTLRGEIVHTGKVPDSLSKGHVSNWRNYVEKLISEVDSASLKQCKALL
;
A
#
# COMPACT_ATOMS: atom_id res chain seq x y z
N MET A 1 -9.36 13.41 8.23
CA MET A 1 -8.77 13.71 6.90
C MET A 1 -7.24 13.51 6.89
N PHE A 2 -6.49 14.10 7.82
CA PHE A 2 -5.01 13.98 7.85
C PHE A 2 -4.50 12.53 8.00
N ALA A 3 -5.07 11.72 8.89
CA ALA A 3 -4.60 10.34 9.12
C ALA A 3 -4.71 9.43 7.88
N TYR A 4 -5.78 9.56 7.09
CA TYR A 4 -5.93 8.81 5.84
C TYR A 4 -4.88 9.23 4.79
N GLY A 5 -4.66 10.54 4.61
CA GLY A 5 -3.65 11.03 3.65
C GLY A 5 -2.23 10.60 4.02
N VAL A 6 -1.93 10.56 5.33
CA VAL A 6 -0.65 10.02 5.83
C VAL A 6 -0.52 8.52 5.50
N TRP A 7 -1.58 7.74 5.72
CA TRP A 7 -1.59 6.32 5.38
C TRP A 7 -1.40 6.06 3.87
N GLU A 8 -2.16 6.77 3.03
CA GLU A 8 -2.08 6.66 1.57
C GLU A 8 -0.67 6.97 1.07
N ASN A 9 -0.13 8.13 1.43
CA ASN A 9 1.23 8.53 1.05
C ASN A 9 2.28 7.54 1.59
N TYR A 10 2.13 7.04 2.83
CA TYR A 10 3.07 6.06 3.37
C TYR A 10 3.12 4.80 2.52
N VAL A 11 1.97 4.22 2.16
CA VAL A 11 1.92 2.99 1.36
C VAL A 11 2.52 3.19 -0.04
N GLU A 12 2.25 4.34 -0.67
CA GLU A 12 2.82 4.68 -1.97
C GLU A 12 4.35 4.75 -1.92
N GLN A 13 4.89 5.48 -0.95
CA GLN A 13 6.34 5.62 -0.78
C GLN A 13 7.00 4.29 -0.39
N LEU A 14 6.37 3.52 0.51
CA LEU A 14 6.86 2.19 0.90
C LEU A 14 7.00 1.28 -0.32
N ALA A 15 5.98 1.23 -1.19
CA ALA A 15 6.02 0.39 -2.39
C ALA A 15 7.17 0.78 -3.32
N ILE A 16 7.36 2.09 -3.56
CA ILE A 16 8.43 2.62 -4.41
C ILE A 16 9.80 2.29 -3.82
N GLU A 17 10.00 2.51 -2.52
CA GLU A 17 11.29 2.26 -1.85
C GLU A 17 11.64 0.77 -1.81
N LEU A 18 10.68 -0.09 -1.44
CA LEU A 18 10.89 -1.54 -1.42
C LEU A 18 11.22 -2.08 -2.81
N CYS A 19 10.50 -1.66 -3.84
CA CYS A 19 10.77 -2.07 -5.22
C CYS A 19 12.16 -1.61 -5.67
N LYS A 20 12.54 -0.38 -5.34
CA LYS A 20 13.87 0.15 -5.69
C LYS A 20 14.97 -0.63 -5.01
N GLN A 21 14.81 -1.02 -3.74
CA GLN A 21 15.79 -1.83 -3.04
C GLN A 21 15.85 -3.25 -3.64
N LEU A 22 14.72 -3.94 -3.72
CA LEU A 22 14.66 -5.33 -4.18
C LEU A 22 15.13 -5.47 -5.62
N SER A 23 14.74 -4.58 -6.53
CA SER A 23 15.15 -4.65 -7.93
C SER A 23 16.67 -4.66 -8.11
N ASN A 24 17.43 -4.00 -7.24
CA ASN A 24 18.89 -3.97 -7.33
C ASN A 24 19.55 -5.27 -6.85
N GLU A 25 18.90 -6.02 -5.96
CA GLU A 25 19.52 -7.14 -5.27
C GLU A 25 19.04 -8.51 -5.77
N ILE A 26 17.78 -8.62 -6.21
CA ILE A 26 17.22 -9.92 -6.59
C ILE A 26 17.60 -10.35 -8.02
N LEU A 27 17.52 -11.66 -8.23
CA LEU A 27 17.58 -12.28 -9.55
C LEU A 27 16.25 -12.12 -10.30
N ALA A 28 16.29 -12.15 -11.64
CA ALA A 28 15.13 -11.91 -12.48
C ALA A 28 14.01 -12.96 -12.32
N ASP A 29 14.35 -14.18 -11.90
CA ASP A 29 13.43 -15.28 -11.62
C ASP A 29 12.72 -15.17 -10.26
N LEU A 30 13.14 -14.24 -9.40
CA LEU A 30 12.49 -13.91 -8.13
C LEU A 30 11.56 -12.69 -8.24
N VAL A 31 11.50 -12.04 -9.41
CA VAL A 31 10.57 -10.94 -9.68
C VAL A 31 9.12 -11.44 -9.49
N PRO A 32 8.25 -10.67 -8.81
CA PRO A 32 6.86 -11.03 -8.58
C PRO A 32 6.14 -11.46 -9.87
N SER A 33 5.28 -12.47 -9.78
CA SER A 33 4.70 -13.13 -10.96
C SER A 33 3.86 -12.19 -11.82
N GLU A 34 3.13 -11.28 -11.17
CA GLU A 34 2.31 -10.23 -11.76
C GLU A 34 3.17 -9.25 -12.58
N VAL A 35 4.32 -8.86 -12.03
CA VAL A 35 5.28 -7.98 -12.69
C VAL A 35 5.90 -8.71 -13.88
N ARG A 36 6.28 -9.98 -13.71
CA ARG A 36 6.86 -10.79 -14.79
C ARG A 36 5.93 -10.89 -16.00
N LYS A 37 4.64 -11.14 -15.79
CA LYS A 37 3.62 -11.17 -16.87
C LYS A 37 3.53 -9.84 -17.64
N ILE A 38 3.85 -8.72 -17.01
CA ILE A 38 3.88 -7.40 -17.65
C ILE A 38 5.19 -7.22 -18.41
N LEU A 39 6.31 -7.57 -17.79
CA LEU A 39 7.65 -7.50 -18.40
C LEU A 39 7.80 -8.44 -19.61
N GLU A 40 7.16 -9.61 -19.60
CA GLU A 40 7.16 -10.57 -20.71
C GLU A 40 6.57 -9.99 -22.01
N LYS A 41 5.79 -8.90 -21.93
CA LYS A 41 5.25 -8.19 -23.10
C LYS A 41 6.28 -7.25 -23.73
N LYS A 42 7.43 -7.04 -23.11
CA LYS A 42 8.51 -6.17 -23.58
C LYS A 42 9.48 -6.96 -24.45
N ASN A 43 10.10 -6.27 -25.40
CA ASN A 43 11.08 -6.90 -26.26
C ASN A 43 12.42 -7.11 -25.54
N ALA A 44 13.28 -7.98 -26.09
CA ALA A 44 14.56 -8.32 -25.48
C ALA A 44 15.46 -7.10 -25.24
N TRP A 45 15.40 -6.08 -26.10
CA TRP A 45 16.21 -4.86 -25.99
C TRP A 45 15.75 -3.97 -24.81
N GLU A 46 14.44 -3.81 -24.65
CA GLU A 46 13.83 -3.09 -23.52
C GLU A 46 14.18 -3.74 -22.18
N LEU A 47 14.23 -5.07 -22.14
CA LEU A 47 14.51 -5.84 -20.92
C LEU A 47 16.00 -5.87 -20.55
N THR A 48 16.91 -5.79 -21.53
CA THR A 48 18.36 -6.02 -21.33
C THR A 48 19.23 -4.78 -21.41
N ILE A 49 18.88 -3.79 -22.24
CA ILE A 49 19.75 -2.63 -22.53
C ILE A 49 19.17 -1.34 -21.96
N SER A 50 17.97 -0.96 -22.37
CA SER A 50 17.36 0.31 -21.95
C SER A 50 15.83 0.24 -22.10
N PRO A 51 15.05 0.41 -21.02
CA PRO A 51 15.46 0.83 -19.67
C PRO A 51 16.11 -0.28 -18.84
N GLY A 52 15.96 -1.55 -19.22
CA GLY A 52 16.31 -2.71 -18.40
C GLY A 52 15.15 -3.11 -17.47
N TRP A 53 15.00 -4.41 -17.22
CA TRP A 53 13.86 -4.96 -16.46
C TRP A 53 13.71 -4.38 -15.05
N ARG A 54 14.81 -4.01 -14.39
CA ARG A 54 14.82 -3.37 -13.07
C ARG A 54 14.14 -2.00 -13.09
N ASN A 55 14.52 -1.16 -14.04
CA ASN A 55 13.92 0.16 -14.21
C ASN A 55 12.46 0.03 -14.64
N LEU A 56 12.15 -0.88 -15.56
CA LEU A 56 10.76 -1.15 -15.97
C LEU A 56 9.88 -1.61 -14.80
N TRP A 57 10.42 -2.39 -13.87
CA TRP A 57 9.71 -2.79 -12.66
C TRP A 57 9.46 -1.59 -11.74
N CYS A 58 10.49 -0.79 -11.46
CA CYS A 58 10.34 0.43 -10.66
C CYS A 58 9.35 1.42 -11.28
N ASP A 59 9.39 1.62 -12.60
CA ASP A 59 8.45 2.49 -13.33
C ASP A 59 7.01 1.98 -13.20
N LEU A 60 6.81 0.66 -13.29
CA LEU A 60 5.50 0.04 -13.10
C LEU A 60 4.96 0.28 -11.69
N VAL A 61 5.77 0.05 -10.65
CA VAL A 61 5.35 0.26 -9.26
C VAL A 61 5.08 1.73 -9.01
N ASN A 62 5.91 2.63 -9.53
CA ASN A 62 5.71 4.07 -9.42
C ASN A 62 4.40 4.51 -10.09
N GLU A 63 4.11 4.04 -11.31
CA GLU A 63 2.85 4.32 -12.01
C GLU A 63 1.64 3.82 -11.20
N LYS A 64 1.74 2.66 -10.55
CA LYS A 64 0.65 2.11 -9.72
C LYS A 64 0.49 2.79 -8.37
N ALA A 65 1.58 3.31 -7.80
CA ALA A 65 1.57 4.05 -6.55
C ALA A 65 0.99 5.44 -6.75
N VAL A 66 1.67 6.29 -7.53
CA VAL A 66 1.40 7.73 -7.61
C VAL A 66 0.73 8.16 -8.92
N GLY A 67 0.64 7.27 -9.90
CA GLY A 67 0.14 7.59 -11.24
C GLY A 67 1.25 8.02 -12.20
N GLY A 68 0.87 8.47 -13.40
CA GLY A 68 1.80 8.92 -14.43
C GLY A 68 1.32 10.16 -15.18
N ASP A 69 2.17 10.66 -16.07
CA ASP A 69 1.85 11.79 -16.94
C ASP A 69 0.81 11.36 -17.99
N SER A 70 -0.43 11.83 -17.81
CA SER A 70 -1.66 11.57 -18.59
C SER A 70 -2.50 10.34 -18.19
N ASP A 71 -3.73 10.62 -17.75
CA ASP A 71 -4.90 9.74 -17.50
C ASP A 71 -4.71 8.45 -16.66
N LYS A 72 -3.51 8.22 -16.15
CA LYS A 72 -3.18 7.09 -15.29
C LYS A 72 -3.21 7.53 -13.84
N PHE A 73 -4.38 7.41 -13.24
CA PHE A 73 -4.54 7.60 -11.80
C PHE A 73 -3.76 6.50 -11.04
N GLY A 74 -3.02 6.90 -10.01
CA GLY A 74 -2.29 6.01 -9.11
C GLY A 74 -3.22 5.16 -8.24
N MET A 75 -2.80 4.84 -7.02
CA MET A 75 -3.60 4.08 -6.09
C MET A 75 -4.87 4.86 -5.73
N ASN A 76 -5.97 4.58 -6.42
CA ASN A 76 -7.19 5.40 -6.40
C ASN A 76 -8.00 5.34 -5.09
N THR A 77 -7.46 4.68 -4.06
CA THR A 77 -7.85 4.68 -2.64
C THR A 77 -7.02 3.61 -1.91
N ALA A 78 -6.41 3.93 -0.77
CA ALA A 78 -5.59 3.02 0.03
C ALA A 78 -6.39 2.03 0.92
N ARG A 79 -7.38 1.34 0.32
CA ARG A 79 -8.11 0.21 0.96
C ARG A 79 -7.19 -1.00 1.12
N ALA A 80 -7.54 -1.92 2.01
CA ALA A 80 -6.73 -3.11 2.27
C ALA A 80 -6.42 -3.92 1.00
N GLY A 81 -7.39 -4.09 0.10
CA GLY A 81 -7.19 -4.76 -1.18
C GLY A 81 -6.21 -4.03 -2.11
N SER A 82 -6.33 -2.69 -2.22
CA SER A 82 -5.43 -1.86 -3.02
C SER A 82 -3.99 -1.90 -2.49
N VAL A 83 -3.84 -1.82 -1.17
CA VAL A 83 -2.55 -1.88 -0.47
C VAL A 83 -1.87 -3.23 -0.71
N ARG A 84 -2.61 -4.34 -0.56
CA ARG A 84 -2.11 -5.68 -0.87
C ARG A 84 -1.62 -5.78 -2.30
N TYR A 85 -2.43 -5.32 -3.25
CA TYR A 85 -2.06 -5.37 -4.66
C TYR A 85 -0.79 -4.55 -4.94
N LEU A 86 -0.72 -3.31 -4.48
CA LEU A 86 0.43 -2.45 -4.71
C LEU A 86 1.72 -3.03 -4.10
N LEU A 87 1.67 -3.47 -2.84
CA LEU A 87 2.83 -4.04 -2.16
C LEU A 87 3.22 -5.42 -2.72
N SER A 88 2.29 -6.18 -3.28
CA SER A 88 2.62 -7.42 -4.02
C SER A 88 3.43 -7.17 -5.29
N LEU A 89 3.21 -6.04 -5.97
CA LEU A 89 4.05 -5.64 -7.10
C LEU A 89 5.46 -5.28 -6.62
N ALA A 90 5.59 -4.79 -5.38
CA ALA A 90 6.88 -4.48 -4.75
C ALA A 90 7.54 -5.69 -4.05
N GLY A 91 6.98 -6.90 -4.14
CA GLY A 91 7.57 -8.12 -3.57
C GLY A 91 7.07 -8.53 -2.18
N VAL A 92 6.00 -7.91 -1.66
CA VAL A 92 5.37 -8.27 -0.38
C VAL A 92 4.11 -9.11 -0.63
N GLN A 93 4.04 -10.34 -0.12
CA GLN A 93 2.90 -11.24 -0.38
C GLN A 93 1.62 -10.81 0.34
N ASP A 94 1.70 -10.53 1.64
CA ASP A 94 0.59 -9.94 2.40
C ASP A 94 1.13 -8.98 3.47
N PRO A 95 1.00 -7.64 3.27
CA PRO A 95 1.49 -6.65 4.23
C PRO A 95 0.77 -6.68 5.58
N PHE A 96 -0.41 -7.29 5.67
CA PHE A 96 -1.18 -7.41 6.91
C PHE A 96 -0.94 -8.72 7.65
N GLN A 97 -0.05 -9.58 7.15
CA GLN A 97 0.20 -10.88 7.75
C GLN A 97 0.82 -10.75 9.14
N GLY A 98 0.14 -11.30 10.15
CA GLY A 98 0.65 -11.37 11.51
C GLY A 98 0.49 -10.07 12.31
N ILE A 99 -0.18 -9.05 11.77
CA ILE A 99 -0.53 -7.84 12.52
C ILE A 99 -1.64 -8.17 13.51
N ASP A 100 -1.48 -7.72 14.76
CA ASP A 100 -2.46 -7.93 15.82
C ASP A 100 -3.68 -7.01 15.63
N ASP A 101 -4.88 -7.58 15.72
CA ASP A 101 -6.15 -6.84 15.65
C ASP A 101 -6.37 -5.91 16.87
N ASN A 102 -5.57 -6.04 17.93
CA ASN A 102 -5.64 -5.20 19.14
C ASN A 102 -5.37 -3.70 18.87
N ILE A 103 -4.81 -3.36 17.71
CA ILE A 103 -4.55 -1.97 17.32
C ILE A 103 -5.83 -1.26 16.86
N VAL A 104 -6.87 -2.03 16.52
CA VAL A 104 -8.13 -1.51 15.97
C VAL A 104 -8.83 -0.62 17.00
N PRO A 105 -9.39 0.54 16.59
CA PRO A 105 -10.12 1.40 17.52
C PRO A 105 -11.32 0.71 18.16
N ALA A 106 -11.34 0.66 19.50
CA ALA A 106 -12.39 -0.02 20.27
C ALA A 106 -13.82 0.54 20.06
N HIS A 107 -13.94 1.77 19.55
CA HIS A 107 -15.22 2.41 19.28
C HIS A 107 -15.92 1.91 18.01
N LEU A 108 -15.26 1.08 17.20
CA LEU A 108 -15.87 0.48 16.01
C LEU A 108 -16.82 -0.65 16.39
N ASP A 109 -17.71 -1.01 15.45
CA ASP A 109 -18.50 -2.23 15.53
C ASP A 109 -17.54 -3.44 15.67
N PRO A 110 -17.78 -4.37 16.61
CA PRO A 110 -16.98 -5.60 16.76
C PRO A 110 -16.78 -6.39 15.46
N LYS A 111 -17.69 -6.29 14.50
CA LYS A 111 -17.55 -6.91 13.16
C LYS A 111 -16.40 -6.32 12.35
N LEU A 112 -15.95 -5.12 12.70
CA LEU A 112 -14.84 -4.39 12.08
C LEU A 112 -13.54 -4.52 12.90
N TYR A 113 -13.47 -5.40 13.91
CA TYR A 113 -12.26 -5.65 14.71
C TYR A 113 -11.20 -6.47 13.96
N LYS A 114 -11.17 -6.36 12.64
CA LYS A 114 -10.06 -6.81 11.81
C LYS A 114 -9.33 -5.60 11.28
N VAL A 115 -8.01 -5.62 11.32
CA VAL A 115 -7.17 -4.53 10.79
C VAL A 115 -7.61 -4.10 9.39
N THR A 116 -7.80 -5.05 8.47
CA THR A 116 -8.23 -4.74 7.11
C THR A 116 -9.61 -4.09 7.04
N SER A 117 -10.55 -4.54 7.88
CA SER A 117 -11.92 -3.99 7.94
C SER A 117 -11.94 -2.59 8.56
N ALA A 118 -11.15 -2.36 9.60
CA ALA A 118 -10.98 -1.04 10.21
C ALA A 118 -10.32 -0.04 9.25
N LEU A 119 -9.33 -0.49 8.46
CA LEU A 119 -8.74 0.34 7.41
C LEU A 119 -9.79 0.74 6.36
N ASP A 120 -10.58 -0.22 5.87
CA ASP A 120 -11.62 0.04 4.89
C ASP A 120 -12.72 0.97 5.44
N GLU A 121 -12.98 0.93 6.74
CA GLU A 121 -13.88 1.86 7.42
C GLU A 121 -13.30 3.27 7.51
N LEU A 122 -12.01 3.43 7.84
CA LEU A 122 -11.33 4.73 7.82
C LEU A 122 -11.41 5.39 6.44
N VAL A 123 -11.22 4.59 5.39
CA VAL A 123 -11.37 5.03 4.00
C VAL A 123 -12.79 5.50 3.72
N THR A 124 -13.80 4.71 4.12
CA THR A 124 -15.21 5.06 3.94
C THR A 124 -15.56 6.37 4.66
N LEU A 125 -15.11 6.54 5.91
CA LEU A 125 -15.26 7.78 6.67
C LEU A 125 -14.64 8.98 5.96
N ARG A 126 -13.44 8.83 5.39
CA ARG A 126 -12.82 9.89 4.57
C ARG A 126 -13.66 10.21 3.34
N GLY A 127 -14.17 9.19 2.65
CA GLY A 127 -15.05 9.35 1.48
C GLY A 127 -16.31 10.13 1.82
N GLU A 128 -16.98 9.79 2.91
CA GLU A 128 -18.16 10.49 3.41
C GLU A 128 -17.88 11.97 3.67
N ILE A 129 -16.79 12.28 4.40
CA ILE A 129 -16.41 13.67 4.71
C ILE A 129 -16.13 14.47 3.42
N VAL A 130 -15.43 13.88 2.46
CA VAL A 130 -15.08 14.54 1.18
C VAL A 130 -16.33 14.79 0.34
N HIS A 131 -17.24 13.81 0.24
CA HIS A 131 -18.44 13.95 -0.58
C HIS A 131 -19.50 14.86 0.04
N THR A 132 -19.65 14.84 1.36
CA THR A 132 -20.67 15.64 2.05
C THR A 132 -20.16 17.03 2.44
N GLY A 133 -18.85 17.23 2.52
CA GLY A 133 -18.22 18.45 3.06
C GLY A 133 -18.47 18.65 4.55
N LYS A 134 -18.96 17.62 5.27
CA LYS A 134 -19.34 17.68 6.68
C LYS A 134 -18.64 16.59 7.47
N VAL A 135 -18.39 16.88 8.74
CA VAL A 135 -17.92 15.88 9.70
C VAL A 135 -19.17 15.17 10.26
N PRO A 136 -19.24 13.82 10.26
CA PRO A 136 -20.36 13.10 10.86
C PRO A 136 -20.53 13.44 12.34
N ASP A 137 -21.78 13.63 12.79
CA ASP A 137 -22.08 13.99 14.19
C ASP A 137 -21.62 12.91 15.20
N SER A 138 -21.50 11.67 14.75
CA SER A 138 -20.97 10.54 15.53
C SER A 138 -19.45 10.59 15.73
N LEU A 139 -18.72 11.44 14.99
CA LEU A 139 -17.28 11.53 15.06
C LEU A 139 -16.82 12.51 16.15
N SER A 140 -16.48 11.97 17.32
CA SER A 140 -15.93 12.75 18.43
C SER A 140 -14.42 13.01 18.28
N LYS A 141 -13.89 13.99 19.02
CA LYS A 141 -12.43 14.23 19.13
C LYS A 141 -11.67 13.00 19.63
N GLY A 142 -12.29 12.20 20.51
CA GLY A 142 -11.74 10.93 20.98
C GLY A 142 -11.61 9.92 19.85
N HIS A 143 -12.62 9.81 18.99
CA HIS A 143 -12.59 8.93 17.81
C HIS A 143 -11.46 9.31 16.85
N VAL A 144 -11.28 10.61 16.57
CA VAL A 144 -10.17 11.09 15.72
C VAL A 144 -8.81 10.70 16.31
N SER A 145 -8.65 10.81 17.62
CA SER A 145 -7.40 10.43 18.31
C SER A 145 -7.14 8.93 18.20
N ASN A 146 -8.18 8.11 18.35
CA ASN A 146 -8.08 6.66 18.17
C ASN A 146 -7.71 6.27 16.74
N TRP A 147 -8.29 6.94 15.73
CA TRP A 147 -7.95 6.72 14.33
C TRP A 147 -6.49 7.09 14.01
N ARG A 148 -5.99 8.17 14.60
CA ARG A 148 -4.59 8.55 14.47
C ARG A 148 -3.67 7.47 15.05
N ASN A 149 -3.93 7.04 16.29
CA ASN A 149 -3.14 5.99 16.96
C ASN A 149 -3.17 4.68 16.16
N TYR A 150 -4.33 4.33 15.60
CA TYR A 150 -4.49 3.18 14.74
C TYR A 150 -3.60 3.27 13.50
N VAL A 151 -3.62 4.39 12.77
CA VAL A 151 -2.78 4.58 11.58
C VAL A 151 -1.29 4.55 11.93
N GLU A 152 -0.88 5.21 13.01
CA GLU A 152 0.52 5.21 13.45
C GLU A 152 1.02 3.78 13.76
N LYS A 153 0.22 2.98 14.46
CA LYS A 153 0.55 1.56 14.72
C LYS A 153 0.53 0.73 13.44
N LEU A 154 -0.49 0.91 12.60
CA LEU A 154 -0.63 0.18 11.34
C LEU A 154 0.59 0.40 10.44
N ILE A 155 1.08 1.63 10.34
CA ILE A 155 2.31 1.96 9.61
C ILE A 155 3.48 1.16 10.15
N SER A 156 3.72 1.19 11.47
CA SER A 156 4.84 0.47 12.08
C SER A 156 4.77 -1.05 11.87
N GLU A 157 3.59 -1.63 11.95
CA GLU A 157 3.38 -3.07 11.79
C GLU A 157 3.51 -3.51 10.32
N VAL A 158 2.94 -2.74 9.38
CA VAL A 158 3.06 -2.98 7.95
C VAL A 158 4.50 -2.81 7.46
N ASP A 159 5.23 -1.82 7.99
CA ASP A 159 6.65 -1.63 7.73
C ASP A 159 7.44 -2.91 8.09
N SER A 160 7.27 -3.37 9.33
CA SER A 160 7.95 -4.54 9.86
C SER A 160 7.61 -5.81 9.07
N ALA A 161 6.33 -6.03 8.79
CA ALA A 161 5.85 -7.18 8.03
C ALA A 161 6.40 -7.17 6.59
N SER A 162 6.42 -6.01 5.94
CA SER A 162 6.92 -5.85 4.58
C SER A 162 8.43 -6.08 4.52
N LEU A 163 9.21 -5.43 5.40
CA LEU A 163 10.65 -5.62 5.48
C LEU A 163 11.03 -7.08 5.74
N LYS A 164 10.32 -7.78 6.62
CA LYS A 164 10.55 -9.20 6.90
C LYS A 164 10.35 -10.06 5.65
N GLN A 165 9.30 -9.79 4.88
CA GLN A 165 9.00 -10.53 3.64
C GLN A 165 10.02 -10.23 2.55
N CYS A 166 10.37 -8.95 2.33
CA CYS A 166 11.37 -8.57 1.34
C CYS A 166 12.76 -9.16 1.67
N LYS A 167 13.17 -9.18 2.95
CA LYS A 167 14.43 -9.82 3.37
C LYS A 167 14.47 -11.33 3.10
N ALA A 168 13.34 -12.00 3.03
CA ALA A 168 13.29 -13.43 2.69
C ALA A 168 13.50 -13.70 1.20
N LEU A 169 13.47 -12.67 0.35
CA LEU A 169 13.72 -12.75 -1.10
C LEU A 169 15.17 -12.42 -1.48
N LEU A 170 15.96 -11.89 -0.54
CA LEU A 170 17.39 -11.56 -0.68
C LEU A 170 18.25 -12.76 -0.25
#